data_AF-A0A258FPV1-F1
#
_entry.id   AF-A0A258FPV1-F1
#
_cell.length_a   1.000
_cell.length_b   1.000
_cell.length_c   1.000
_cell.angle_alpha   90.00
_cell.angle_beta   90.00
_cell.angle_gamma   90.00
#
_symmetry.space_group_name_H-M   'P 1'
#
loop_
_entity.id
_entity.type
_entity.pdbx_description
1 polymer ?
#
loop_
_entity_poly.entity_id
_entity_poly.type
_entity_poly.pdbx_seq_one_letter_code
_entity_poly.pdbx_strand_id
1 'polypeptide(L)'
;MIRRLSIVAIAAIAAACSQPEEPAASIEPAAPAAPSPISQAYVAEVQDYWSGGAAVTAEEVINLVGLNGPAGAIEELGSDQPRSRWNTVMSGIASADPAWLGVAAALEPGVTGPSADSLDGVLKAALAADATATLRVLEPARQRLSPQAVCASDEAETVAALRPSVDAVSDPALEAKKAACLEAMVG
;
A
#
# COMPACT_ATOMS: atom_id res chain seq x y z
N MET A 1 -79.61 45.37 16.75
CA MET A 1 -79.70 43.96 16.32
C MET A 1 -78.33 43.34 16.62
N ILE A 2 -78.10 42.71 17.78
CA ILE A 2 -78.42 41.30 18.15
C ILE A 2 -77.60 40.28 17.34
N ARG A 3 -76.64 39.67 18.07
CA ARG A 3 -76.16 38.26 18.05
C ARG A 3 -75.28 37.80 16.87
N ARG A 4 -74.31 36.88 17.00
CA ARG A 4 -73.69 36.08 18.08
C ARG A 4 -72.60 35.19 17.43
N LEU A 5 -71.56 34.83 18.21
CA LEU A 5 -70.83 33.52 18.30
C LEU A 5 -70.28 32.88 17.01
N SER A 6 -69.18 32.12 16.93
CA SER A 6 -68.23 31.49 17.86
C SER A 6 -67.07 30.94 16.98
N ILE A 7 -65.80 31.03 17.39
CA ILE A 7 -64.97 29.92 17.92
C ILE A 7 -65.14 28.60 17.15
N VAL A 8 -64.06 28.11 16.49
CA VAL A 8 -63.42 26.81 16.78
C VAL A 8 -61.99 26.83 16.23
N ALA A 9 -61.04 26.60 17.13
CA ALA A 9 -59.65 26.24 16.86
C ALA A 9 -59.55 24.75 16.51
N ILE A 10 -58.66 24.37 15.60
CA ILE A 10 -58.12 23.01 15.54
C ILE A 10 -56.60 23.11 15.41
N ALA A 11 -55.94 22.77 16.50
CA ALA A 11 -54.53 22.43 16.56
C ALA A 11 -54.33 21.03 15.95
N ALA A 12 -53.33 20.89 15.08
CA ALA A 12 -52.75 19.59 14.74
C ALA A 12 -51.34 19.56 15.34
N ILE A 13 -51.22 18.94 16.52
CA ILE A 13 -49.94 18.63 17.16
C ILE A 13 -49.44 17.35 16.49
N ALA A 14 -48.48 17.49 15.58
CA ALA A 14 -47.69 16.34 15.12
C ALA A 14 -46.71 15.97 16.23
N ALA A 15 -46.95 14.82 16.85
CA ALA A 15 -46.00 14.18 17.74
C ALA A 15 -44.75 13.77 16.94
N ALA A 16 -43.70 14.57 17.03
CA ALA A 16 -42.36 14.14 16.64
C ALA A 16 -41.72 13.49 17.87
N CYS A 17 -41.47 12.19 17.78
CA CYS A 17 -40.79 11.40 18.80
C CYS A 17 -39.41 11.99 19.10
N SER A 18 -39.20 12.38 20.34
CA SER A 18 -37.88 12.65 20.90
C SER A 18 -37.06 11.35 20.85
N GLN A 19 -36.07 11.25 19.97
CA GLN A 19 -35.00 10.29 20.14
C GLN A 19 -33.98 10.90 21.10
N PRO A 20 -33.58 10.19 22.18
CA PRO A 20 -32.40 10.58 22.93
C PRO A 20 -31.19 10.38 22.01
N GLU A 21 -30.43 11.45 21.79
CA GLU A 21 -29.09 11.40 21.18
C GLU A 21 -28.20 10.50 22.04
N GLU A 22 -28.06 9.25 21.60
CA GLU A 22 -27.01 8.35 22.05
C GLU A 22 -25.68 9.00 21.65
N PRO A 23 -24.74 9.25 22.59
CA PRO A 23 -23.48 9.86 22.23
C PRO A 23 -22.79 8.91 21.26
N ALA A 24 -22.52 9.40 20.05
CA ALA A 24 -21.76 8.68 19.05
C ALA A 24 -20.46 8.19 19.70
N ALA A 25 -20.42 6.89 19.99
CA ALA A 25 -19.20 6.22 20.40
C ALA A 25 -18.17 6.54 19.34
N SER A 26 -17.16 7.33 19.72
CA SER A 26 -15.97 7.50 18.90
C SER A 26 -15.39 6.11 18.70
N ILE A 27 -15.58 5.56 17.51
CA ILE A 27 -14.87 4.37 17.08
C ILE A 27 -13.43 4.85 16.91
N GLU A 28 -12.66 4.74 17.99
CA GLU A 28 -11.21 4.88 17.92
C GLU A 28 -10.77 3.81 16.90
N PRO A 29 -10.13 4.21 15.78
CA PRO A 29 -9.73 3.25 14.76
C PRO A 29 -8.83 2.23 15.45
N ALA A 30 -9.24 0.95 15.39
CA ALA A 30 -8.47 -0.14 15.94
C ALA A 30 -7.02 0.02 15.44
N ALA A 31 -6.08 0.10 16.37
CA ALA A 31 -4.67 0.21 16.03
C ALA A 31 -4.34 -0.90 15.02
N PRO A 32 -3.60 -0.60 13.94
CA PRO A 32 -3.26 -1.60 12.94
C PRO A 32 -2.63 -2.80 13.65
N ALA A 33 -3.03 -4.01 13.25
CA ALA A 33 -2.48 -5.23 13.82
C ALA A 33 -0.95 -5.18 13.69
N ALA A 34 -0.25 -5.44 14.80
CA ALA A 34 1.20 -5.47 14.78
C ALA A 34 1.70 -6.53 13.77
N PRO A 35 2.74 -6.22 12.97
CA PRO A 35 3.23 -7.15 11.95
C PRO A 35 3.70 -8.46 12.58
N SER A 36 3.48 -9.58 11.89
CA SER A 36 3.84 -10.91 12.42
C SER A 36 5.37 -11.05 12.57
N PRO A 37 5.87 -11.87 13.52
CA PRO A 37 7.31 -12.10 13.68
C PRO A 37 7.99 -12.64 12.41
N ILE A 38 7.26 -13.46 11.63
CA ILE A 38 7.76 -14.01 10.35
C ILE A 38 7.89 -12.88 9.32
N SER A 39 6.89 -12.02 9.21
CA SER A 39 6.93 -10.84 8.33
C SER A 39 8.09 -9.90 8.71
N GLN A 40 8.32 -9.68 10.01
CA GLN A 40 9.42 -8.84 10.50
C GLN A 40 10.79 -9.45 10.17
N ALA A 41 10.97 -10.76 10.36
CA ALA A 41 12.21 -11.45 10.03
C ALA A 41 12.51 -11.39 8.52
N TYR A 42 11.49 -11.62 7.68
CA TYR A 42 11.59 -11.51 6.23
C TYR A 42 11.99 -10.10 5.78
N VAL A 43 11.35 -9.06 6.33
CA VAL A 43 11.71 -7.67 6.03
C VAL A 43 13.15 -7.37 6.42
N ALA A 44 13.59 -7.82 7.61
CA ALA A 44 14.96 -7.59 8.08
C ALA A 44 16.00 -8.28 7.18
N GLU A 45 15.74 -9.51 6.75
CA GLU A 45 16.62 -10.24 5.83
C GLU A 45 16.78 -9.52 4.49
N VAL A 46 15.66 -9.10 3.89
CA VAL A 46 15.69 -8.39 2.60
C VAL A 46 16.37 -7.02 2.75
N GLN A 47 16.14 -6.30 3.85
CA GLN A 47 16.79 -5.01 4.08
C GLN A 47 18.30 -5.12 4.29
N ASP A 48 18.77 -6.16 4.97
CA ASP A 48 20.21 -6.41 5.19
C ASP A 48 20.93 -6.65 3.85
N TYR A 49 20.30 -7.38 2.93
CA TYR A 49 20.85 -7.66 1.59
C TYR A 49 21.17 -6.37 0.80
N TRP A 50 20.36 -5.32 0.95
CA TRP A 50 20.52 -4.05 0.24
C TRP A 50 21.26 -2.98 1.05
N SER A 51 21.81 -3.35 2.21
CA SER A 51 22.54 -2.42 3.06
C SER A 51 23.79 -1.85 2.38
N GLY A 52 24.16 -0.61 2.75
CA GLY A 52 25.41 0.01 2.29
C GLY A 52 25.42 0.57 0.87
N GLY A 53 24.25 0.84 0.26
CA GLY A 53 24.16 1.60 -0.99
C GLY A 53 24.66 3.05 -0.88
N ALA A 54 25.06 3.63 -2.02
CA ALA A 54 25.42 5.03 -2.10
C ALA A 54 24.18 5.93 -1.98
N ALA A 55 24.31 7.04 -1.24
CA ALA A 55 23.19 7.91 -0.94
C ALA A 55 22.47 8.43 -2.20
N VAL A 56 21.14 8.34 -2.19
CA VAL A 56 20.22 8.92 -3.17
C VAL A 56 18.87 9.12 -2.51
N THR A 57 18.15 10.18 -2.90
CA THR A 57 16.78 10.43 -2.44
C THR A 57 15.75 9.97 -3.47
N ALA A 58 14.52 9.67 -3.03
CA ALA A 58 13.45 9.30 -3.95
C ALA A 58 13.18 10.38 -5.00
N GLU A 59 13.15 11.65 -4.59
CA GLU A 59 12.98 12.80 -5.49
C GLU A 59 14.08 12.85 -6.56
N GLU A 60 15.32 12.62 -6.17
CA GLU A 60 16.44 12.58 -7.10
C GLU A 60 16.28 11.46 -8.13
N VAL A 61 15.83 10.26 -7.73
CA VAL A 61 15.55 9.18 -8.69
C VAL A 61 14.41 9.55 -9.65
N ILE A 62 13.34 10.15 -9.16
CA ILE A 62 12.24 10.61 -10.01
C ILE A 62 12.74 11.63 -11.04
N ASN A 63 13.63 12.54 -10.62
CA ASN A 63 14.27 13.50 -11.54
C ASN A 63 15.12 12.78 -12.59
N LEU A 64 15.89 11.74 -12.21
CA LEU A 64 16.64 10.93 -13.17
C LEU A 64 15.73 10.23 -14.18
N VAL A 65 14.60 9.67 -13.74
CA VAL A 65 13.60 9.06 -14.65
C VAL A 65 13.03 10.11 -15.61
N GLY A 66 12.74 11.32 -15.12
CA GLY A 66 12.25 12.41 -15.96
C GLY A 66 13.26 12.87 -17.02
N LEU A 67 14.56 12.83 -16.71
CA LEU A 67 15.63 13.26 -17.62
C LEU A 67 16.01 12.17 -18.64
N ASN A 68 16.12 10.93 -18.20
CA ASN A 68 16.75 9.85 -18.96
C ASN A 68 15.80 8.71 -19.34
N GLY A 69 14.54 8.80 -18.90
CA GLY A 69 13.61 7.68 -18.93
C GLY A 69 13.95 6.60 -17.88
N PRO A 70 13.06 5.61 -17.68
CA PRO A 70 13.24 4.58 -16.66
C PRO A 70 14.52 3.77 -16.82
N ALA A 71 14.82 3.29 -18.03
CA ALA A 71 16.01 2.47 -18.29
C ALA A 71 17.32 3.26 -18.11
N GLY A 72 17.37 4.51 -18.59
CA GLY A 72 18.54 5.37 -18.41
C GLY A 72 18.79 5.76 -16.96
N ALA A 73 17.72 5.96 -16.17
CA ALA A 73 17.85 6.18 -14.74
C ALA A 73 18.45 4.96 -14.01
N ILE A 74 18.07 3.73 -14.39
CA ILE A 74 18.63 2.50 -13.81
C ILE A 74 20.12 2.37 -14.11
N GLU A 75 20.53 2.68 -15.35
CA GLU A 75 21.93 2.69 -15.76
C GLU A 75 22.75 3.69 -14.91
N GLU A 76 22.24 4.92 -14.73
CA GLU A 76 22.92 5.94 -13.91
C GLU A 76 22.95 5.61 -12.41
N LEU A 77 21.98 4.83 -11.92
CA LEU A 77 22.00 4.33 -10.54
C LEU A 77 23.07 3.25 -10.33
N GLY A 78 23.65 2.71 -11.42
CA GLY A 78 24.74 1.75 -11.40
C GLY A 78 24.33 0.38 -10.86
N SER A 79 23.19 -0.16 -11.30
CA SER A 79 22.62 -1.40 -10.75
C SER A 79 23.54 -2.63 -10.80
N ASP A 80 24.61 -2.60 -11.59
CA ASP A 80 25.64 -3.63 -11.72
C ASP A 80 26.87 -3.42 -10.79
N GLN A 81 26.92 -2.32 -10.05
CA GLN A 81 28.06 -1.96 -9.20
C GLN A 81 27.81 -2.26 -7.71
N PRO A 82 28.84 -2.69 -6.96
CA PRO A 82 28.75 -2.83 -5.51
C PRO A 82 28.55 -1.45 -4.85
N ARG A 83 27.67 -1.39 -3.84
CA ARG A 83 27.30 -0.15 -3.12
C ARG A 83 26.76 0.94 -4.04
N SER A 84 26.12 0.56 -5.13
CA SER A 84 25.49 1.49 -6.05
C SER A 84 24.32 2.23 -5.40
N ARG A 85 23.85 3.27 -6.09
CA ARG A 85 22.65 4.00 -5.68
C ARG A 85 21.40 3.12 -5.84
N TRP A 86 21.44 2.15 -6.75
CA TRP A 86 20.41 1.11 -6.90
C TRP A 86 20.13 0.37 -5.59
N ASN A 87 21.15 0.01 -4.81
CA ASN A 87 20.95 -0.65 -3.52
C ASN A 87 20.14 0.22 -2.55
N THR A 88 20.38 1.52 -2.52
CA THR A 88 19.58 2.46 -1.70
C THR A 88 18.15 2.56 -2.22
N VAL A 89 17.94 2.50 -3.54
CA VAL A 89 16.58 2.43 -4.10
C VAL A 89 15.85 1.16 -3.66
N MET A 90 16.52 0.00 -3.74
CA MET A 90 15.96 -1.30 -3.32
C MET A 90 15.61 -1.30 -1.82
N SER A 91 16.51 -0.81 -0.98
CA SER A 91 16.28 -0.63 0.46
C SER A 91 15.11 0.32 0.75
N GLY A 92 15.04 1.43 0.01
CA GLY A 92 13.94 2.39 0.09
C GLY A 92 12.59 1.76 -0.25
N ILE A 93 12.50 0.99 -1.34
CA ILE A 93 11.27 0.29 -1.74
C ILE A 93 10.87 -0.75 -0.69
N ALA A 94 11.82 -1.56 -0.20
CA ALA A 94 11.57 -2.57 0.83
C ALA A 94 11.06 -1.99 2.15
N SER A 95 11.25 -0.68 2.40
CA SER A 95 10.70 0.01 3.58
C SER A 95 9.20 0.33 3.47
N ALA A 96 8.60 0.15 2.28
CA ALA A 96 7.22 0.54 1.95
C ALA A 96 6.90 2.04 2.11
N ASP A 97 7.92 2.89 2.21
CA ASP A 97 7.72 4.34 2.19
C ASP A 97 7.03 4.79 0.89
N PRO A 98 5.97 5.62 0.96
CA PRO A 98 5.20 6.01 -0.22
C PRO A 98 6.02 6.69 -1.33
N ALA A 99 7.06 7.46 -0.99
CA ALA A 99 7.90 8.10 -2.00
C ALA A 99 8.74 7.07 -2.76
N TRP A 100 9.29 6.08 -2.05
CA TRP A 100 10.04 4.98 -2.67
C TRP A 100 9.14 4.02 -3.45
N LEU A 101 7.92 3.76 -3.00
CA LEU A 101 6.93 3.01 -3.79
C LEU A 101 6.56 3.76 -5.09
N GLY A 102 6.51 5.10 -5.05
CA GLY A 102 6.40 5.93 -6.25
C GLY A 102 7.59 5.77 -7.20
N VAL A 103 8.81 5.66 -6.66
CA VAL A 103 10.02 5.36 -7.44
C VAL A 103 9.95 3.98 -8.10
N ALA A 104 9.49 2.95 -7.39
CA ALA A 104 9.28 1.62 -7.97
C ALA A 104 8.36 1.70 -9.21
N ALA A 105 7.24 2.41 -9.08
CA ALA A 105 6.29 2.61 -10.16
C ALA A 105 6.87 3.40 -11.35
N ALA A 106 7.78 4.35 -11.11
CA ALA A 106 8.43 5.14 -12.15
C ALA A 106 9.50 4.35 -12.90
N LEU A 107 10.25 3.49 -12.19
CA LEU A 107 11.33 2.69 -12.78
C LEU A 107 10.83 1.44 -13.51
N GLU A 108 9.75 0.82 -13.05
CA GLU A 108 9.26 -0.48 -13.53
C GLU A 108 9.28 -0.69 -15.06
N PRO A 109 8.87 0.29 -15.90
CA PRO A 109 8.89 0.09 -17.35
C PRO A 109 10.29 -0.12 -17.95
N GLY A 110 11.35 0.29 -17.26
CA GLY A 110 12.75 0.11 -17.69
C GLY A 110 13.47 -1.06 -17.04
N VAL A 111 12.84 -1.73 -16.07
CA VAL A 111 13.49 -2.77 -15.27
C VAL A 111 13.49 -4.10 -16.03
N THR A 112 14.68 -4.66 -16.24
CA THR A 112 14.89 -5.94 -16.94
C THR A 112 15.99 -6.77 -16.28
N GLY A 113 16.06 -8.06 -16.62
CA GLY A 113 17.12 -8.96 -16.16
C GLY A 113 17.25 -9.00 -14.62
N PRO A 114 18.47 -9.00 -14.07
CA PRO A 114 18.70 -9.07 -12.62
C PRO A 114 18.07 -7.93 -11.80
N SER A 115 17.94 -6.73 -12.37
CA SER A 115 17.26 -5.60 -11.71
C SER A 115 15.78 -5.88 -11.52
N ALA A 116 15.19 -6.71 -12.39
CA ALA A 116 13.80 -7.14 -12.30
C ALA A 116 13.57 -8.10 -11.15
N ASP A 117 14.43 -9.10 -11.02
CA ASP A 117 14.38 -10.04 -9.89
C ASP A 117 14.57 -9.31 -8.56
N SER A 118 15.47 -8.31 -8.56
CA SER A 118 15.70 -7.42 -7.40
C SER A 118 14.44 -6.66 -7.02
N LEU A 119 13.77 -6.04 -8.01
CA LEU A 119 12.54 -5.27 -7.79
C LEU A 119 11.42 -6.16 -7.25
N ASP A 120 11.25 -7.36 -7.81
CA ASP A 120 10.22 -8.31 -7.37
C ASP A 120 10.41 -8.69 -5.89
N GLY A 121 11.65 -8.98 -5.48
CA GLY A 121 11.98 -9.31 -4.10
C GLY A 121 11.69 -8.16 -3.12
N VAL A 122 12.05 -6.93 -3.47
CA VAL A 122 11.79 -5.78 -2.58
C VAL A 122 10.33 -5.36 -2.54
N LEU A 123 9.55 -5.59 -3.60
CA LEU A 123 8.11 -5.35 -3.58
C LEU A 123 7.38 -6.34 -2.66
N LYS A 124 7.83 -7.60 -2.59
CA LYS A 124 7.36 -8.56 -1.59
C LYS A 124 7.72 -8.12 -0.18
N ALA A 125 8.95 -7.65 0.05
CA ALA A 125 9.34 -7.10 1.35
C ALA A 125 8.52 -5.85 1.73
N ALA A 126 8.24 -4.96 0.78
CA ALA A 126 7.37 -3.81 1.00
C ALA A 126 5.95 -4.25 1.40
N LEU A 127 5.39 -5.26 0.73
CA LEU A 127 4.10 -5.84 1.08
C LEU A 127 4.08 -6.42 2.50
N ALA A 128 5.17 -7.09 2.91
CA ALA A 128 5.32 -7.61 4.27
C ALA A 128 5.40 -6.48 5.32
N ALA A 129 6.11 -5.39 5.00
CA ALA A 129 6.35 -4.26 5.88
C ALA A 129 5.11 -3.37 6.06
N ASP A 130 4.46 -2.98 4.95
CA ASP A 130 3.20 -2.24 4.94
C ASP A 130 2.38 -2.63 3.70
N ALA A 131 1.47 -3.58 3.91
CA ALA A 131 0.57 -4.04 2.87
C ALA A 131 -0.41 -2.96 2.42
N THR A 132 -0.81 -2.03 3.30
CA THR A 132 -1.77 -0.98 2.93
C THR A 132 -1.11 0.03 1.98
N ALA A 133 0.10 0.48 2.30
CA ALA A 133 0.87 1.37 1.44
C ALA A 133 1.21 0.70 0.10
N THR A 134 1.66 -0.55 0.14
CA THR A 134 2.04 -1.31 -1.06
C THR A 134 0.84 -1.56 -1.98
N LEU A 135 -0.30 -2.04 -1.45
CA LEU A 135 -1.50 -2.27 -2.24
C LEU A 135 -2.02 -1.00 -2.93
N ARG A 136 -1.84 0.18 -2.35
CA ARG A 136 -2.27 1.45 -2.98
C ARG A 136 -1.59 1.70 -4.32
N VAL A 137 -0.34 1.27 -4.50
CA VAL A 137 0.43 1.52 -5.73
C VAL A 137 0.32 0.40 -6.76
N LEU A 138 -0.25 -0.76 -6.40
CA LEU A 138 -0.40 -1.87 -7.35
C LEU A 138 -1.52 -1.61 -8.34
N GLU A 139 -1.28 -1.82 -9.62
CA GLU A 139 -2.26 -1.63 -10.68
C GLU A 139 -2.34 -2.88 -11.56
N PRO A 140 -3.53 -3.45 -11.83
CA PRO A 140 -3.67 -4.69 -12.60
C PRO A 140 -3.05 -4.65 -14.01
N ALA A 141 -2.95 -3.46 -14.60
CA ALA A 141 -2.40 -3.27 -15.95
C ALA A 141 -0.85 -3.23 -15.98
N ARG A 142 -0.19 -3.16 -14.81
CA ARG A 142 1.28 -3.15 -14.73
C ARG A 142 1.83 -4.57 -14.76
N GLN A 143 3.04 -4.72 -15.29
CA GLN A 143 3.66 -6.03 -15.40
C GLN A 143 4.14 -6.52 -14.03
N ARG A 144 4.88 -5.67 -13.28
CA ARG A 144 5.50 -6.06 -12.01
C ARG A 144 4.79 -5.49 -10.78
N LEU A 145 4.25 -4.28 -10.87
CA LEU A 145 3.43 -3.70 -9.79
C LEU A 145 1.94 -4.06 -9.99
N SER A 146 1.62 -5.32 -10.25
CA SER A 146 0.24 -5.83 -10.17
C SER A 146 0.04 -6.67 -8.92
N PRO A 147 -1.19 -6.80 -8.39
CA PRO A 147 -1.46 -7.71 -7.28
C PRO A 147 -0.99 -9.15 -7.56
N GLN A 148 -1.16 -9.62 -8.79
CA GLN A 148 -0.73 -10.95 -9.20
C GLN A 148 0.79 -11.11 -9.15
N ALA A 149 1.55 -10.16 -9.70
CA ALA A 149 3.01 -10.26 -9.75
C ALA A 149 3.66 -10.10 -8.36
N VAL A 150 3.19 -9.14 -7.55
CA VAL A 150 3.80 -8.87 -6.24
C VAL A 150 3.44 -9.95 -5.22
N CYS A 151 2.22 -10.47 -5.25
CA CYS A 151 1.74 -11.38 -4.21
C CYS A 151 1.98 -12.86 -4.52
N ALA A 152 2.19 -13.23 -5.79
CA ALA A 152 2.45 -14.62 -6.14
C ALA A 152 3.80 -15.11 -5.61
N SER A 153 3.82 -16.32 -5.05
CA SER A 153 5.04 -16.99 -4.62
C SER A 153 4.81 -18.49 -4.48
N ASP A 154 5.69 -19.29 -5.09
CA ASP A 154 5.67 -20.75 -4.94
C ASP A 154 6.32 -21.20 -3.61
N GLU A 155 7.02 -20.28 -2.95
CA GLU A 155 7.70 -20.51 -1.68
C GLU A 155 6.74 -20.35 -0.50
N ALA A 156 6.50 -21.44 0.22
CA ALA A 156 5.60 -21.46 1.38
C ALA A 156 6.04 -20.49 2.50
N GLU A 157 7.34 -20.30 2.69
CA GLU A 157 7.90 -19.38 3.69
C GLU A 157 7.57 -17.93 3.34
N THR A 158 7.74 -17.56 2.07
CA THR A 158 7.36 -16.24 1.55
C THR A 158 5.86 -16.03 1.70
N VAL A 159 5.01 -16.98 1.32
CA VAL A 159 3.55 -16.86 1.53
C VAL A 159 3.20 -16.70 3.01
N ALA A 160 3.85 -17.45 3.89
CA ALA A 160 3.65 -17.34 5.34
C ALA A 160 4.06 -15.96 5.90
N ALA A 161 5.05 -15.31 5.29
CA ALA A 161 5.47 -13.95 5.63
C ALA A 161 4.49 -12.88 5.11
N LEU A 162 3.96 -13.04 3.89
CA LEU A 162 3.14 -12.03 3.22
C LEU A 162 1.66 -12.06 3.63
N ARG A 163 1.07 -13.26 3.69
CA ARG A 163 -0.39 -13.44 3.88
C ARG A 163 -0.95 -12.71 5.11
N PRO A 164 -0.33 -12.79 6.31
CA PRO A 164 -0.86 -12.09 7.48
C PRO A 164 -0.94 -10.57 7.30
N SER A 165 0.04 -9.95 6.63
CA SER A 165 0.06 -8.51 6.37
C SER A 165 -1.07 -8.11 5.42
N VAL A 166 -1.34 -8.91 4.39
CA VAL A 166 -2.43 -8.67 3.43
C VAL A 166 -3.80 -8.90 4.05
N ASP A 167 -3.97 -9.98 4.83
CA ASP A 167 -5.22 -10.28 5.52
C ASP A 167 -5.64 -9.17 6.50
N ALA A 168 -4.66 -8.52 7.13
CA ALA A 168 -4.86 -7.43 8.08
C ALA A 168 -5.31 -6.10 7.45
N VAL A 169 -5.22 -5.95 6.12
CA VAL A 169 -5.69 -4.75 5.43
C VAL A 169 -7.21 -4.65 5.56
N SER A 170 -7.69 -3.49 6.03
CA SER A 170 -9.11 -3.23 6.31
C SER A 170 -9.68 -2.03 5.54
N ASP A 171 -8.87 -1.40 4.68
CA ASP A 171 -9.27 -0.27 3.84
C ASP A 171 -10.25 -0.75 2.74
N PRO A 172 -11.53 -0.33 2.75
CA PRO A 172 -12.52 -0.77 1.77
C PRO A 172 -12.12 -0.44 0.33
N ALA A 173 -11.32 0.60 0.10
CA ALA A 173 -10.84 0.97 -1.23
C ALA A 173 -9.82 -0.04 -1.78
N LEU A 174 -9.23 -0.88 -0.93
CA LEU A 174 -8.21 -1.85 -1.28
C LEU A 174 -8.73 -3.29 -1.35
N GLU A 175 -10.00 -3.55 -1.02
CA GLU A 175 -10.58 -4.90 -0.96
C GLU A 175 -10.39 -5.70 -2.26
N ALA A 176 -10.57 -5.07 -3.42
CA ALA A 176 -10.35 -5.73 -4.70
C ALA A 176 -8.87 -6.14 -4.91
N LYS A 177 -7.92 -5.26 -4.53
CA LYS A 177 -6.49 -5.53 -4.65
C LYS A 177 -6.04 -6.58 -3.61
N LYS A 178 -6.59 -6.52 -2.39
CA LYS A 178 -6.40 -7.51 -1.33
C LYS A 178 -6.87 -8.89 -1.77
N ALA A 179 -8.10 -9.02 -2.29
CA ALA A 179 -8.64 -10.28 -2.76
C ALA A 179 -7.78 -10.89 -3.87
N ALA A 180 -7.41 -10.09 -4.89
CA ALA A 180 -6.54 -10.54 -5.97
C ALA A 180 -5.14 -10.99 -5.46
N CYS A 181 -4.60 -10.29 -4.46
CA CYS A 181 -3.33 -10.62 -3.84
C CYS A 181 -3.40 -11.95 -3.07
N LEU A 182 -4.47 -12.18 -2.30
CA LEU A 182 -4.68 -13.43 -1.57
C LEU A 182 -4.91 -14.62 -2.51
N GLU A 183 -5.66 -14.43 -3.60
CA GLU A 183 -5.83 -15.44 -4.64
C GLU A 183 -4.51 -15.83 -5.30
N ALA A 184 -3.64 -14.84 -5.57
CA ALA A 184 -2.32 -15.09 -6.15
C ALA A 184 -1.39 -15.92 -5.25
N MET A 185 -1.62 -15.95 -3.93
CA MET A 185 -0.86 -16.75 -2.97
C MET A 185 -1.34 -18.21 -2.84
N VAL A 186 -2.39 -18.61 -3.58
CA VAL A 186 -2.95 -19.97 -3.56
C VAL A 186 -2.64 -20.73 -4.87
N GLY A 187 -2.15 -20.00 -5.89
CA GLY A 187 -1.83 -20.51 -7.22
C GLY A 187 -0.68 -21.51 -7.25
#